data_AF-A0AAE1FFV4-F1
#
_entry.id   AF-A0AAE1FFV4-F1
#
_cell.length_a   1.000
_cell.length_b   1.000
_cell.length_c   1.000
_cell.angle_alpha   90.00
_cell.angle_beta   90.00
_cell.angle_gamma   90.00
#
_symmetry.space_group_name_H-M   'P 1'
#
loop_
_entity.id
_entity.type
_entity.pdbx_description
1 polymer ?
#
loop_
_entity_poly.entity_id
_entity_poly.type
_entity_poly.pdbx_seq_one_letter_code
_entity_poly.pdbx_strand_id
1 'polypeptide(L)'
;MVDFTKKGDNYACVVSSVQVQYYLNQENKEVVYIAKLNPCRHVKDLEGTTSVMFRKESEFYLNLVPELNSVLTEVGQKALRFPKCFHGCMDKTKEVILLEDLRPQGYQMFDRRRGLDVAHITLILKELGRLHASSRLLQAKTPDQDLAVTHDFLVPDIFADYKVWD
;
A
#
# COMPACT_ATOMS: atom_id res chain seq x y z
N MET A 1 -1.62 -15.18 14.78
CA MET A 1 -2.02 -13.82 14.35
C MET A 1 -2.44 -13.05 15.58
N VAL A 2 -2.00 -11.80 15.69
CA VAL A 2 -2.39 -10.88 16.78
C VAL A 2 -3.00 -9.64 16.13
N ASP A 3 -4.11 -9.13 16.67
CA ASP A 3 -4.73 -7.91 16.13
C ASP A 3 -3.72 -6.76 16.15
N PHE A 4 -3.55 -6.11 15.00
CA PHE A 4 -2.63 -4.99 14.85
C PHE A 4 -3.29 -3.65 15.22
N THR A 5 -4.60 -3.56 14.99
CA THR A 5 -5.37 -2.32 15.14
C THR A 5 -6.33 -2.36 16.31
N LYS A 6 -6.60 -1.20 16.92
CA LYS A 6 -7.70 -1.03 17.88
C LYS A 6 -9.02 -0.86 17.13
N LYS A 7 -10.13 -1.04 17.85
CA LYS A 7 -11.48 -0.83 17.30
C LYS A 7 -11.59 0.59 16.73
N GLY A 8 -11.89 0.68 15.44
CA GLY A 8 -12.09 1.95 14.73
C GLY A 8 -10.88 2.45 13.95
N ASP A 9 -9.71 1.82 14.04
CA ASP A 9 -8.52 2.20 13.26
C ASP A 9 -8.62 1.73 11.80
N ASN A 10 -9.37 0.65 11.52
CA ASN A 10 -9.63 0.18 10.17
C ASN A 10 -11.13 -0.10 9.93
N TYR A 11 -11.63 0.37 8.79
CA TYR A 11 -13.03 0.25 8.39
C TYR A 11 -13.26 -0.73 7.22
N ALA A 12 -12.26 -0.88 6.35
CA ALA A 12 -12.38 -1.57 5.07
C ALA A 12 -11.72 -2.95 5.05
N CYS A 13 -10.73 -3.21 5.91
CA CYS A 13 -10.05 -4.51 6.01
C CYS A 13 -9.71 -4.88 7.45
N VAL A 14 -9.38 -6.16 7.66
CA VAL A 14 -8.77 -6.63 8.91
C VAL A 14 -7.26 -6.46 8.79
N VAL A 15 -6.60 -5.96 9.83
CA VAL A 15 -5.14 -5.85 9.85
C VAL A 15 -4.60 -6.57 11.07
N SER A 16 -3.70 -7.51 10.83
CA SER A 16 -3.16 -8.40 11.87
C SER A 16 -1.64 -8.53 11.74
N SER A 17 -0.97 -8.69 12.87
CA SER A 17 0.44 -9.10 12.91
C SER A 17 0.54 -10.62 12.69
N VAL A 18 1.41 -11.03 11.77
CA VAL A 18 1.82 -12.40 11.53
C VAL A 18 3.25 -12.55 12.03
N GLN A 19 3.41 -13.16 13.19
CA GLN A 19 4.71 -13.46 13.79
C GLN A 19 5.17 -14.83 13.30
N VAL A 20 6.35 -14.88 12.70
CA VAL A 20 6.96 -16.08 12.14
C VAL A 20 8.26 -16.35 12.87
N GLN A 21 8.32 -17.50 13.54
CA GLN A 21 9.55 -18.02 14.13
C GLN A 21 10.11 -19.10 13.22
N TYR A 22 11.40 -19.02 12.93
CA TYR A 22 12.07 -19.94 12.02
C TYR A 22 13.52 -20.17 12.46
N TYR A 23 14.08 -21.30 12.03
CA TYR A 23 15.46 -21.65 12.31
C TYR A 23 16.29 -21.51 11.02
N LEU A 24 17.32 -20.66 11.06
CA LEU A 24 18.19 -20.41 9.91
C LEU A 24 19.62 -20.15 10.38
N ASN A 25 20.59 -20.77 9.72
CA ASN A 25 22.01 -20.65 10.05
C ASN A 25 22.33 -20.98 11.51
N GLN A 26 21.70 -22.03 12.04
CA GLN A 26 21.83 -22.47 13.43
C GLN A 26 21.28 -21.51 14.50
N GLU A 27 20.52 -20.50 14.10
CA GLU A 27 19.92 -19.53 15.00
C GLU A 27 18.39 -19.56 14.89
N ASN A 28 17.72 -19.44 16.03
CA ASN A 28 16.30 -19.12 16.07
C ASN A 28 16.13 -17.65 15.71
N LYS A 29 15.29 -17.38 14.72
CA LYS A 29 14.98 -16.05 14.23
C LYS A 29 13.48 -15.81 14.29
N GLU A 30 13.14 -14.55 14.36
CA GLU A 30 11.76 -14.09 14.37
C GLU A 30 11.61 -12.92 13.42
N VAL A 31 10.49 -12.89 12.71
CA VAL A 31 10.08 -11.77 11.87
C VAL A 31 8.58 -11.55 12.03
N VAL A 32 8.16 -10.29 11.98
CA VAL A 32 6.76 -9.90 12.04
C VAL A 32 6.37 -9.25 10.72
N TYR A 33 5.28 -9.72 10.14
CA TYR A 33 4.64 -9.13 8.97
C TYR A 33 3.30 -8.51 9.37
N ILE A 34 2.90 -7.46 8.66
CA ILE A 34 1.57 -6.88 8.78
C ILE A 34 0.72 -7.42 7.64
N ALA A 35 -0.29 -8.21 7.97
CA ALA A 35 -1.25 -8.75 7.02
C ALA A 35 -2.47 -7.85 6.97
N LYS A 36 -2.75 -7.26 5.80
CA LYS A 36 -4.07 -6.69 5.48
C LYS A 36 -4.89 -7.79 4.82
N LEU A 37 -6.06 -8.07 5.37
CA LEU A 37 -6.89 -9.23 5.01
C LEU A 37 -8.27 -8.77 4.58
N ASN A 38 -8.85 -9.44 3.57
CA ASN A 38 -10.26 -9.29 3.26
C ASN A 38 -11.07 -9.55 4.54
N PRO A 39 -11.97 -8.65 4.95
CA PRO A 39 -12.75 -8.82 6.17
C PRO A 39 -13.83 -9.92 6.04
N CYS A 40 -13.97 -10.55 4.88
CA CYS A 40 -14.97 -11.58 4.55
C CYS A 40 -16.39 -11.17 4.95
N ARG A 41 -16.70 -9.88 4.85
CA ARG A 41 -18.07 -9.39 5.09
C ARG A 41 -18.92 -9.94 3.95
N HIS A 42 -19.80 -10.88 4.26
CA HIS A 42 -20.76 -11.48 3.32
C HIS A 42 -21.87 -10.49 2.89
N VAL A 43 -21.50 -9.26 2.60
CA VAL A 43 -22.36 -8.23 2.02
C VAL A 43 -22.02 -8.19 0.54
N LYS A 44 -22.87 -8.81 -0.29
CA LYS A 44 -22.64 -9.00 -1.73
C LYS A 44 -22.24 -7.70 -2.45
N ASP A 45 -22.81 -6.57 -2.04
CA ASP A 45 -22.56 -5.26 -2.65
C ASP A 45 -21.17 -4.66 -2.33
N LEU A 46 -20.49 -5.16 -1.30
CA LEU A 46 -19.15 -4.70 -0.91
C LEU A 46 -18.01 -5.60 -1.42
N GLU A 47 -18.31 -6.80 -1.90
CA GLU A 47 -17.29 -7.75 -2.37
C GLU A 47 -16.50 -7.21 -3.57
N GLY A 48 -17.21 -6.65 -4.58
CA GLY A 48 -16.57 -6.07 -5.76
C GLY A 48 -15.63 -4.92 -5.40
N THR A 49 -16.11 -3.97 -4.61
CA THR A 49 -15.33 -2.83 -4.12
C THR A 49 -14.11 -3.27 -3.31
N THR A 50 -14.27 -4.29 -2.45
CA THR A 50 -13.15 -4.85 -1.67
C THR A 50 -12.09 -5.44 -2.59
N SER A 51 -12.48 -6.25 -3.57
CA SER A 51 -11.56 -6.86 -4.53
C SER A 51 -10.79 -5.79 -5.32
N VAL A 52 -11.47 -4.74 -5.80
CA VAL A 52 -10.82 -3.62 -6.50
C VAL A 52 -9.83 -2.87 -5.60
N MET A 53 -10.18 -2.60 -4.34
CA MET A 53 -9.27 -1.93 -3.40
C MET A 53 -8.01 -2.77 -3.14
N PHE A 54 -8.16 -4.07 -2.90
CA PHE A 54 -7.03 -4.97 -2.67
C PHE A 54 -6.15 -5.09 -3.92
N ARG A 55 -6.75 -5.23 -5.11
CA ARG A 55 -6.01 -5.24 -6.38
C ARG A 55 -5.17 -3.98 -6.54
N LYS A 56 -5.79 -2.80 -6.41
CA LYS A 56 -5.08 -1.52 -6.55
C LYS A 56 -3.94 -1.37 -5.55
N GLU A 57 -4.17 -1.73 -4.29
CA GLU A 57 -3.13 -1.63 -3.26
C GLU A 57 -1.99 -2.63 -3.52
N SER A 58 -2.30 -3.87 -3.91
CA SER A 58 -1.30 -4.90 -4.23
C SER A 58 -0.45 -4.51 -5.45
N GLU A 59 -1.08 -4.10 -6.54
CA GLU A 59 -0.41 -3.64 -7.76
C GLU A 59 0.48 -2.41 -7.50
N PHE A 60 -0.01 -1.47 -6.69
CA PHE A 60 0.77 -0.31 -6.27
C PHE A 60 2.07 -0.72 -5.58
N TYR A 61 1.98 -1.59 -4.58
CA TYR A 61 3.15 -1.99 -3.79
C TYR A 61 4.10 -2.94 -4.52
N LEU A 62 3.56 -3.94 -5.23
CA LEU A 62 4.36 -5.00 -5.85
C LEU A 62 4.99 -4.59 -7.18
N ASN A 63 4.33 -3.70 -7.95
CA ASN A 63 4.74 -3.36 -9.30
C ASN A 63 5.14 -1.88 -9.42
N LEU A 64 4.23 -0.96 -9.12
CA LEU A 64 4.47 0.46 -9.39
C LEU A 64 5.53 1.10 -8.48
N VAL A 65 5.53 0.82 -7.17
CA VAL A 65 6.54 1.37 -6.24
C VAL A 65 7.97 0.96 -6.65
N PRO A 66 8.27 -0.30 -7.01
CA PRO A 66 9.55 -0.68 -7.59
C PRO A 66 9.95 0.12 -8.84
N GLU A 67 9.03 0.33 -9.78
CA GLU A 67 9.30 1.12 -11.00
C GLU A 67 9.62 2.58 -10.70
N LEU A 68 8.84 3.20 -9.80
CA LEU A 68 9.07 4.57 -9.34
C LEU A 68 10.42 4.71 -8.61
N ASN A 69 10.79 3.71 -7.80
CA ASN A 69 12.08 3.67 -7.12
C ASN A 69 13.24 3.47 -8.09
N SER A 70 13.03 2.73 -9.18
CA SER A 70 14.03 2.54 -10.24
C SER A 70 14.42 3.89 -10.86
N VAL A 71 13.43 4.68 -11.30
CA VAL A 71 13.71 6.00 -11.91
C VAL A 71 14.28 7.01 -10.92
N LEU A 72 13.93 6.93 -9.64
CA LEU A 72 14.57 7.75 -8.60
C LEU A 72 16.04 7.37 -8.41
N THR A 73 16.35 6.08 -8.41
CA THR A 73 17.72 5.58 -8.24
C THR A 73 18.64 6.06 -9.37
N GLU A 74 18.14 6.07 -10.60
CA GLU A 74 18.90 6.54 -11.78
C GLU A 74 19.29 8.01 -11.70
N VAL A 75 18.44 8.85 -11.09
CA VAL A 75 18.74 10.28 -10.87
C VAL A 75 19.42 10.53 -9.52
N GLY A 76 19.96 9.49 -8.88
CA GLY A 76 20.70 9.58 -7.62
C GLY A 76 19.85 9.91 -6.40
N GLN A 77 18.53 9.71 -6.48
CA GLN A 77 17.60 9.92 -5.37
C GLN A 77 17.38 8.64 -4.56
N LYS A 78 17.11 8.81 -3.26
CA LYS A 78 16.70 7.70 -2.37
C LYS A 78 15.35 7.13 -2.82
N ALA A 79 15.08 5.87 -2.48
CA ALA A 79 13.76 5.26 -2.64
C ALA A 79 12.67 6.02 -1.88
N LEU A 80 11.42 5.86 -2.33
CA LEU A 80 10.22 6.34 -1.66
C LEU A 80 10.03 5.64 -0.31
N ARG A 81 9.46 6.36 0.66
CA ARG A 81 9.21 5.90 2.03
C ARG A 81 7.91 5.10 2.14
N PHE A 82 7.84 3.98 1.42
CA PHE A 82 6.78 2.97 1.56
C PHE A 82 7.31 1.75 2.33
N PRO A 83 6.47 1.07 3.14
CA PRO A 83 6.85 -0.22 3.71
C PRO A 83 7.14 -1.22 2.59
N LYS A 84 8.08 -2.14 2.82
CA LYS A 84 8.28 -3.26 1.89
C LYS A 84 7.01 -4.10 1.83
N CYS A 85 6.63 -4.52 0.62
CA CYS A 85 5.60 -5.51 0.40
C CYS A 85 6.26 -6.84 0.05
N PHE A 86 5.88 -7.89 0.77
CA PHE A 86 6.46 -9.23 0.60
C PHE A 86 5.57 -10.12 -0.25
N HIS A 87 4.26 -9.90 -0.23
CA HIS A 87 3.30 -10.72 -0.94
C HIS A 87 1.95 -10.02 -1.11
N GLY A 88 1.25 -10.34 -2.20
CA GLY A 88 -0.16 -10.03 -2.42
C GLY A 88 -0.85 -11.24 -3.06
N CYS A 89 -2.01 -11.62 -2.54
CA CYS A 89 -2.89 -12.63 -3.13
C CYS A 89 -4.23 -11.98 -3.40
N MET A 90 -4.71 -12.05 -4.64
CA MET A 90 -5.92 -11.37 -5.11
C MET A 90 -7.04 -12.36 -5.45
N ASP A 91 -6.92 -13.60 -4.97
CA ASP A 91 -7.98 -14.60 -5.09
C ASP A 91 -9.23 -14.06 -4.40
N LYS A 92 -10.35 -14.06 -5.12
CA LYS A 92 -11.63 -13.57 -4.62
C LYS A 92 -11.93 -14.22 -3.27
N THR A 93 -12.31 -13.42 -2.27
CA THR A 93 -12.61 -13.81 -0.86
C THR A 93 -11.40 -14.23 -0.02
N LYS A 94 -10.19 -14.24 -0.58
CA LYS A 94 -8.94 -14.62 0.10
C LYS A 94 -7.88 -13.54 -0.01
N GLU A 95 -8.30 -12.30 -0.32
CA GLU A 95 -7.38 -11.22 -0.60
C GLU A 95 -6.51 -10.91 0.63
N VAL A 96 -5.20 -10.88 0.41
CA VAL A 96 -4.20 -10.57 1.45
C VAL A 96 -3.05 -9.77 0.88
N ILE A 97 -2.55 -8.82 1.66
CA ILE A 97 -1.30 -8.10 1.40
C ILE A 97 -0.41 -8.22 2.64
N LEU A 98 0.82 -8.70 2.47
CA LEU A 98 1.82 -8.81 3.53
C LEU A 98 2.84 -7.68 3.40
N LEU A 99 2.90 -6.83 4.42
CA LEU A 99 3.75 -5.64 4.49
C LEU A 99 4.75 -5.73 5.64
N GLU A 100 5.78 -4.90 5.55
CA GLU A 100 6.75 -4.64 6.61
C GLU A 100 6.11 -4.10 7.89
N ASP A 101 6.52 -4.66 9.03
CA ASP A 101 6.25 -4.05 10.33
C ASP A 101 7.18 -2.85 10.54
N LEU A 102 6.60 -1.65 10.57
CA LEU A 102 7.34 -0.41 10.78
C LEU A 102 7.55 -0.06 12.25
N ARG A 103 6.91 -0.77 13.20
CA ARG A 103 7.05 -0.49 14.64
C ARG A 103 8.50 -0.61 15.15
N PRO A 104 9.32 -1.58 14.71
CA PRO A 104 10.73 -1.65 15.09
C PRO A 104 11.55 -0.41 14.69
N GLN A 105 11.10 0.35 13.69
CA GLN A 105 11.71 1.62 13.29
C GLN A 105 11.17 2.83 14.07
N GLY A 106 10.30 2.61 15.07
CA GLY A 106 9.72 3.66 15.91
C GLY A 106 8.46 4.32 15.35
N TYR A 107 7.89 3.81 14.24
CA TYR A 107 6.63 4.33 13.73
C TYR A 107 5.46 3.92 14.64
N GLN A 108 4.54 4.87 14.82
CA GLN A 108 3.33 4.69 15.60
C GLN A 108 2.13 5.27 14.85
N MET A 109 0.95 4.69 15.08
CA MET A 109 -0.28 5.21 14.50
C MET A 109 -0.61 6.56 15.14
N PHE A 110 -0.77 7.59 14.29
CA PHE A 110 -1.13 8.92 14.75
C PHE A 110 -2.62 8.99 15.13
N ASP A 111 -2.95 9.70 16.22
CA ASP A 111 -4.34 9.94 16.61
C ASP A 111 -5.02 10.89 15.61
N ARG A 112 -5.85 10.34 14.73
CA ARG A 112 -6.57 11.07 13.69
C ARG A 112 -7.47 12.21 14.22
N ARG A 113 -7.81 12.24 15.51
CA ARG A 113 -8.63 13.29 16.11
C ARG A 113 -7.84 14.56 16.44
N ARG A 114 -6.50 14.49 16.50
CA ARG A 114 -5.65 15.58 16.99
C ARG A 114 -5.17 16.54 15.91
N GLY A 115 -5.39 16.22 14.63
CA GLY A 115 -4.82 16.98 13.50
C GLY A 115 -3.30 16.82 13.41
N LEU A 116 -2.74 16.94 12.20
CA LEU A 116 -1.30 16.86 11.99
C LEU A 116 -0.64 18.22 12.25
N ASP A 117 0.52 18.21 12.91
CA ASP A 117 1.33 19.42 13.05
C ASP A 117 2.14 19.74 11.78
N VAL A 118 2.79 20.90 11.76
CA VAL A 118 3.59 21.38 10.63
C VAL A 118 4.73 20.42 10.27
N ALA A 119 5.34 19.76 11.26
CA ALA A 119 6.45 18.84 11.00
C ALA A 119 5.95 17.58 10.28
N HIS A 120 4.84 16.99 10.73
CA HIS A 120 4.20 15.86 10.07
C HIS A 120 3.77 16.21 8.64
N ILE A 121 3.08 17.35 8.47
CA ILE A 121 2.62 17.82 7.16
C ILE A 121 3.81 18.02 6.21
N THR A 122 4.89 18.64 6.69
CA THR A 122 6.10 18.86 5.89
C THR A 122 6.70 17.54 5.40
N LEU A 123 6.76 16.51 6.25
CA LEU A 123 7.27 15.20 5.87
C LEU A 123 6.39 14.50 4.83
N ILE A 124 5.07 14.61 4.97
CA ILE A 124 4.08 14.04 4.05
C ILE A 124 4.15 14.73 2.69
N LEU A 125 4.11 16.07 2.66
CA LEU A 125 4.15 16.85 1.43
C LEU A 125 5.46 16.61 0.65
N LYS A 126 6.59 16.49 1.34
CA LYS A 126 7.87 16.12 0.70
C LYS A 126 7.79 14.74 0.04
N GLU A 127 7.17 13.76 0.68
CA GLU A 127 7.04 12.42 0.09
C GLU A 127 6.04 12.37 -1.06
N LEU A 128 4.91 13.08 -0.94
CA LEU A 128 3.95 13.23 -2.04
C LEU A 128 4.58 13.92 -3.24
N GLY A 129 5.41 14.96 -3.03
CA GLY A 129 6.16 15.60 -4.10
C GLY A 129 7.14 14.65 -4.78
N ARG A 130 7.84 13.81 -4.00
CA ARG A 130 8.73 12.77 -4.55
C ARG A 130 7.96 11.72 -5.35
N LEU A 131 6.82 11.25 -4.82
CA LEU A 131 5.92 10.32 -5.51
C LEU A 131 5.47 10.91 -6.86
N HIS A 132 4.97 12.15 -6.86
CA HIS A 132 4.53 12.83 -8.08
C HIS A 132 5.67 13.04 -9.08
N ALA A 133 6.85 13.47 -8.62
CA ALA A 133 8.00 13.65 -9.48
C ALA A 133 8.46 12.31 -10.10
N SER A 134 8.47 11.23 -9.30
CA SER A 134 8.85 9.90 -9.78
C SER A 134 7.90 9.36 -10.85
N SER A 135 6.59 9.61 -10.76
CA SER A 135 5.65 9.18 -11.81
C SER A 135 5.86 9.95 -13.12
N ARG A 136 6.23 11.24 -13.04
CA ARG A 136 6.61 12.03 -14.23
C ARG A 136 7.90 11.52 -14.87
N LEU A 137 8.90 11.17 -14.07
CA LEU A 137 10.14 10.56 -14.56
C LEU A 137 9.87 9.21 -15.23
N LEU A 138 9.02 8.39 -14.63
CA LEU A 138 8.61 7.10 -15.19
C LEU A 138 7.88 7.29 -16.53
N GLN A 139 6.89 8.18 -16.58
CA GLN A 139 6.16 8.51 -17.83
C GLN A 139 7.09 9.04 -18.93
N ALA A 140 8.12 9.81 -18.57
CA ALA A 140 9.07 10.35 -19.54
C ALA A 140 9.95 9.28 -20.20
N LYS A 141 10.08 8.08 -19.60
CA LYS A 141 10.79 6.94 -20.21
C LYS A 141 9.98 6.23 -21.28
N THR A 142 8.66 6.26 -21.16
CA THR A 142 7.73 5.63 -22.09
C THR A 142 6.73 6.68 -22.60
N PRO A 143 7.18 7.71 -23.32
CA PRO A 143 6.34 8.86 -23.67
C PRO A 143 5.12 8.49 -24.53
N ASP A 144 5.23 7.40 -25.31
CA ASP A 144 4.15 6.90 -26.17
C ASP A 144 3.16 5.95 -25.46
N GLN A 145 3.40 5.66 -24.18
CA GLN A 145 2.56 4.76 -23.38
C GLN A 145 2.08 5.48 -22.13
N ASP A 146 0.78 5.76 -22.04
CA ASP A 146 0.19 6.32 -20.83
C ASP A 146 0.36 5.34 -19.66
N LEU A 147 0.89 5.84 -18.54
CA LEU A 147 0.99 5.06 -17.30
C LEU A 147 -0.35 4.48 -16.87
N ALA A 148 -1.47 5.19 -17.06
CA ALA A 148 -2.80 4.68 -16.71
C ALA A 148 -3.25 3.50 -17.60
N VAL A 149 -2.68 3.37 -18.81
CA VAL A 149 -2.95 2.26 -19.72
C VAL A 149 -2.06 1.07 -19.39
N THR A 150 -0.77 1.32 -19.12
CA THR A 150 0.17 0.26 -18.73
C THR A 150 -0.09 -0.29 -17.33
N HIS A 151 -0.66 0.54 -16.45
CA HIS A 151 -1.08 0.21 -15.10
C HIS A 151 -2.59 0.41 -14.97
N ASP A 152 -3.36 -0.53 -15.53
CA ASP A 152 -4.83 -0.43 -15.64
C ASP A 152 -5.53 -0.18 -14.29
N PHE A 153 -4.96 -0.65 -13.18
CA PHE A 153 -5.47 -0.41 -11.83
C PHE A 153 -5.45 1.07 -11.41
N LEU A 154 -4.74 1.96 -12.11
CA LEU A 154 -4.78 3.40 -11.87
C LEU A 154 -6.09 4.03 -12.36
N VAL A 155 -6.80 3.39 -13.29
CA VAL A 155 -8.06 3.90 -13.84
C VAL A 155 -9.15 3.86 -12.75
N PRO A 156 -10.00 4.89 -12.61
CA PRO A 156 -11.05 4.94 -11.58
C PRO A 156 -12.20 3.93 -11.76
N ASP A 157 -11.96 2.64 -11.58
CA ASP A 157 -13.04 1.62 -11.66
C ASP A 157 -14.08 1.74 -10.54
N ILE A 158 -13.76 2.43 -9.44
CA ILE A 158 -14.61 2.53 -8.25
C ILE A 158 -15.79 3.52 -8.46
N PHE A 159 -15.72 4.38 -9.48
CA PHE A 159 -16.72 5.42 -9.73
C PHE A 159 -17.27 5.43 -11.16
N ALA A 160 -17.00 4.41 -11.97
CA ALA A 160 -17.48 4.35 -13.35
C ALA A 160 -19.02 4.46 -13.48
N ASP A 161 -19.77 4.14 -12.42
CA ASP A 161 -21.23 4.28 -12.37
C ASP A 161 -21.74 5.60 -11.79
N TYR A 162 -20.87 6.48 -11.28
CA TYR A 162 -21.27 7.82 -10.89
C TYR A 162 -21.16 8.76 -12.08
N LYS A 163 -22.29 8.99 -12.74
CA LYS A 163 -22.50 10.11 -13.67
C LYS A 163 -21.80 11.35 -13.10
N VAL A 164 -20.83 11.86 -13.86
CA VAL A 164 -20.32 13.21 -13.69
C VAL A 164 -21.54 14.13 -13.67
N TRP A 165 -21.72 14.88 -12.58
CA TRP A 165 -22.71 15.94 -12.54
C TRP A 165 -22.22 17.02 -13.50
N ASP A 166 -23.02 17.29 -14.54
CA ASP A 166 -22.89 18.47 -15.39
C ASP A 166 -22.98 19.76 -14.56
#